data_AF-A0A9X3PL73-F1
#
_entry.id   AF-A0A9X3PL73-F1
#
_cell.length_a   1.000
_cell.length_b   1.000
_cell.length_c   1.000
_cell.angle_alpha   90.00
_cell.angle_beta   90.00
_cell.angle_gamma   90.00
#
_symmetry.space_group_name_H-M   'P 1'
#
loop_
_entity.id
_entity.type
_entity.pdbx_description
1 polymer ?
#
loop_
_entity_poly.entity_id
_entity_poly.type
_entity_poly.pdbx_seq_one_letter_code
_entity_poly.pdbx_strand_id
1 'polypeptide(L)'
;MLIDERFGAQTVPANFGFPAGASIGGGVLKVTENMRNYTTSVSRFDPSIMSEKTLDLRFDWKTSIASDGMKTGLEFRDDLGRLVFAIAATGSQLRYGLTGPDSSSATAPDSLNPTWIKTGFDRTKWYTVDLHIDFTLGRVQYSIATKEASPRVMASGTGAITGERLAKFVACNYYGTGVQSIDNFRLARPDHAAEGALAGSSVYAFGDSIVYGHSYSRGFVNLVAEREGMVLTKYAVNGATVGPVSGPSTGKILTQVRAASSQAPDFVVFDGGTNDALTLHELDGYEIGAVGDSYDPGSFDTGTFAGSFETTIHAMKQKWPTARLVYVPVHKLGSRDWETQLALRAVTLEAAEKWGVAVADVFADTTLDTRIESHRVAYTFDGLVGGFPGTGGTGTHPNIAGMTEFYVPVLTMRLADLAGVATERNSGA
;
A
#
# COMPACT_ATOMS: atom_id res chain seq x y z
N MET A 1 -1.29 -17.37 4.16
CA MET A 1 -0.05 -17.11 4.92
C MET A 1 0.96 -18.22 4.63
N LEU A 2 2.22 -17.89 4.33
CA LEU A 2 3.29 -18.86 4.05
C LEU A 2 4.22 -19.03 5.26
N ILE A 3 4.56 -17.93 5.96
CA ILE A 3 5.35 -17.91 7.20
C ILE A 3 4.73 -16.86 8.13
N ASP A 4 4.56 -17.17 9.41
CA ASP A 4 4.22 -16.20 10.47
C ASP A 4 4.98 -16.57 11.76
N GLU A 5 6.11 -15.91 11.98
CA GLU A 5 7.02 -16.20 13.09
C GLU A 5 7.17 -15.00 14.03
N ARG A 6 6.96 -15.27 15.32
CA ARG A 6 7.18 -14.33 16.44
C ARG A 6 8.37 -14.72 17.32
N PHE A 7 9.10 -15.77 16.92
CA PHE A 7 10.28 -16.31 17.59
C PHE A 7 10.16 -16.49 19.12
N GLY A 8 8.95 -16.79 19.60
CA GLY A 8 8.67 -17.09 21.01
C GLY A 8 9.28 -18.43 21.47
N ALA A 9 9.61 -19.30 20.50
CA ALA A 9 10.30 -20.56 20.69
C ALA A 9 11.22 -20.83 19.49
N GLN A 10 12.05 -21.88 19.60
CA GLN A 10 12.86 -22.37 18.49
C GLN A 10 11.98 -22.78 17.30
N THR A 11 12.49 -22.56 16.10
CA THR A 11 11.81 -22.91 14.84
C THR A 11 12.32 -24.23 14.27
N VAL A 12 11.64 -24.75 13.25
CA VAL A 12 12.08 -25.91 12.47
C VAL A 12 12.22 -25.47 11.01
N PRO A 13 13.44 -25.46 10.44
CA PRO A 13 14.72 -25.81 11.05
C PRO A 13 15.16 -24.82 12.14
N ALA A 14 16.00 -25.29 13.07
CA ALA A 14 16.50 -24.50 14.20
C ALA A 14 17.10 -23.16 13.74
N ASN A 15 16.93 -22.12 14.58
CA ASN A 15 17.37 -20.75 14.29
C ASN A 15 16.92 -20.23 12.92
N PHE A 16 15.71 -20.61 12.52
CA PHE A 16 15.08 -20.21 11.26
C PHE A 16 15.93 -20.58 10.04
N GLY A 17 16.62 -21.73 10.12
CA GLY A 17 17.46 -22.27 9.04
C GLY A 17 18.82 -21.61 8.86
N PHE A 18 19.21 -20.65 9.72
CA PHE A 18 20.56 -20.08 9.66
C PHE A 18 21.60 -21.07 10.24
N PRO A 19 22.63 -21.47 9.46
CA PRO A 19 23.58 -22.50 9.89
C PRO A 19 24.62 -22.01 10.90
N ALA A 20 24.84 -20.70 11.00
CA ALA A 20 25.82 -20.11 11.90
C ALA A 20 25.42 -18.69 12.33
N GLY A 21 25.97 -18.25 13.46
CA GLY A 21 25.81 -16.88 13.96
C GLY A 21 24.37 -16.48 14.24
N ALA A 22 23.51 -17.45 14.57
CA ALA A 22 22.10 -17.22 14.84
C ALA A 22 21.64 -17.97 16.09
N SER A 23 20.72 -17.35 16.82
CA SER A 23 20.04 -17.94 17.98
C SER A 23 18.62 -17.38 18.11
N ILE A 24 17.71 -18.15 18.70
CA ILE A 24 16.39 -17.66 19.10
C ILE A 24 16.30 -17.65 20.61
N GLY A 25 15.93 -16.50 21.18
CA GLY A 25 15.71 -16.33 22.60
C GLY A 25 15.08 -14.99 22.95
N GLY A 26 14.21 -14.97 23.95
CA GLY A 26 13.51 -13.75 24.39
C GLY A 26 12.52 -13.19 23.37
N GLY A 27 11.93 -14.04 22.51
CA GLY A 27 10.97 -13.61 21.49
C GLY A 27 11.59 -13.02 20.24
N VAL A 28 12.88 -13.30 19.97
CA VAL A 28 13.64 -12.65 18.89
C VAL A 28 14.58 -13.65 18.24
N LEU A 29 14.68 -13.61 16.91
CA LEU A 29 15.76 -14.22 16.15
C LEU A 29 16.95 -13.25 16.11
N LYS A 30 18.07 -13.67 16.68
CA LYS A 30 19.35 -12.98 16.55
C LYS A 30 20.13 -13.57 15.40
N VAL A 31 20.78 -12.71 14.60
CA VAL A 31 21.73 -13.11 13.56
C VAL A 31 23.00 -12.27 13.65
N THR A 32 24.05 -12.69 12.94
CA THR A 32 25.40 -12.12 12.96
C THR A 32 26.15 -12.20 14.29
N GLU A 33 25.76 -13.12 15.17
CA GLU A 33 26.46 -13.39 16.43
C GLU A 33 27.85 -13.99 16.18
N ASN A 34 28.90 -13.36 16.72
CA ASN A 34 30.30 -13.80 16.62
C ASN A 34 30.82 -14.00 15.18
N MET A 35 30.15 -13.41 14.19
CA MET A 35 30.55 -13.50 12.79
C MET A 35 31.73 -12.56 12.48
N ARG A 36 32.66 -13.01 11.64
CA ARG A 36 33.83 -12.21 11.21
C ARG A 36 33.42 -11.17 10.15
N ASN A 37 34.28 -10.19 9.89
CA ASN A 37 34.08 -9.24 8.79
C ASN A 37 33.90 -9.96 7.45
N TYR A 38 33.08 -9.39 6.57
CA TYR A 38 32.79 -9.84 5.22
C TYR A 38 32.21 -11.26 5.14
N THR A 39 31.57 -11.74 6.21
CA THR A 39 30.93 -13.07 6.25
C THR A 39 29.42 -12.97 6.19
N THR A 40 28.79 -14.06 5.78
CA THR A 40 27.34 -14.20 5.67
C THR A 40 26.87 -15.49 6.34
N SER A 41 25.60 -15.53 6.71
CA SER A 41 24.88 -16.74 7.09
C SER A 41 23.57 -16.74 6.32
N VAL A 42 23.21 -17.86 5.68
CA VAL A 42 22.11 -17.92 4.71
C VAL A 42 21.07 -18.90 5.19
N SER A 43 19.85 -18.42 5.40
CA SER A 43 18.65 -19.24 5.46
C SER A 43 18.03 -19.32 4.07
N ARG A 44 17.57 -20.51 3.67
CA ARG A 44 16.94 -20.75 2.38
C ARG A 44 15.43 -20.92 2.57
N PHE A 45 14.67 -20.25 1.73
CA PHE A 45 13.22 -20.47 1.68
C PHE A 45 12.89 -21.81 1.06
N ASP A 46 11.73 -22.36 1.43
CA ASP A 46 11.20 -23.59 0.85
C ASP A 46 10.97 -23.42 -0.66
N PRO A 47 11.20 -24.46 -1.49
CA PRO A 47 10.91 -24.41 -2.92
C PRO A 47 9.51 -23.92 -3.28
N SER A 48 8.49 -24.12 -2.44
CA SER A 48 7.13 -23.62 -2.69
C SER A 48 7.06 -22.09 -2.70
N ILE A 49 7.93 -21.39 -1.96
CA ILE A 49 8.02 -19.93 -1.97
C ILE A 49 8.66 -19.44 -3.27
N MET A 50 9.61 -20.21 -3.82
CA MET A 50 10.30 -19.86 -5.07
C MET A 50 9.40 -19.89 -6.31
N SER A 51 8.25 -20.57 -6.24
CA SER A 51 7.25 -20.58 -7.31
C SER A 51 6.25 -19.43 -7.25
N GLU A 52 6.25 -18.64 -6.17
CA GLU A 52 5.32 -17.52 -6.02
C GLU A 52 5.74 -16.35 -6.90
N LYS A 53 4.77 -15.78 -7.63
CA LYS A 53 4.99 -14.61 -8.50
C LYS A 53 4.90 -13.29 -7.74
N THR A 54 4.09 -13.26 -6.69
CA THR A 54 3.85 -12.07 -5.88
C THR A 54 3.82 -12.44 -4.41
N LEU A 55 4.53 -11.67 -3.57
CA LEU A 55 4.71 -11.95 -2.15
C LEU A 55 4.63 -10.66 -1.31
N ASP A 56 3.94 -10.73 -0.18
CA ASP A 56 4.00 -9.71 0.87
C ASP A 56 4.92 -10.20 2.00
N LEU A 57 5.98 -9.44 2.29
CA LEU A 57 6.96 -9.73 3.35
C LEU A 57 7.00 -8.59 4.36
N ARG A 58 6.75 -8.90 5.64
CA ARG A 58 6.90 -7.99 6.77
C ARG A 58 7.85 -8.54 7.82
N PHE A 59 8.69 -7.70 8.40
CA PHE A 59 9.47 -8.05 9.59
C PHE A 59 9.90 -6.82 10.39
N ASP A 60 10.11 -7.01 11.68
CA ASP A 60 10.75 -6.02 12.53
C ASP A 60 12.24 -6.29 12.64
N TRP A 61 13.03 -5.23 12.64
CA TRP A 61 14.48 -5.30 12.59
C TRP A 61 15.15 -4.26 13.49
N LYS A 62 16.24 -4.65 14.13
CA LYS A 62 17.15 -3.79 14.88
C LYS A 62 18.57 -4.32 14.77
N THR A 63 19.57 -3.47 14.97
CA THR A 63 20.96 -3.89 15.01
C THR A 63 21.76 -3.20 16.12
N SER A 64 22.64 -3.95 16.79
CA SER A 64 23.48 -3.52 17.92
C SER A 64 24.84 -2.97 17.49
N ILE A 65 24.88 -2.18 16.41
CA ILE A 65 26.11 -1.51 15.95
C ILE A 65 26.45 -0.29 16.82
N ALA A 66 27.73 -0.16 17.20
CA ALA A 66 28.18 0.87 18.13
C ALA A 66 28.78 2.12 17.46
N SER A 67 29.18 2.05 16.19
CA SER A 67 29.81 3.17 15.47
C SER A 67 29.69 3.03 13.96
N ASP A 68 30.09 4.07 13.21
CA ASP A 68 30.16 4.03 11.75
C ASP A 68 31.29 3.13 11.20
N GLY A 69 32.20 2.68 12.07
CA GLY A 69 33.17 1.62 11.76
C GLY A 69 32.54 0.21 11.76
N MET A 70 31.22 0.10 11.89
CA MET A 70 30.46 -1.14 11.84
C MET A 70 29.34 -1.05 10.81
N LYS A 71 29.06 -2.17 10.13
CA LYS A 71 27.93 -2.31 9.21
C LYS A 71 27.46 -3.76 9.19
N THR A 72 26.24 -3.98 9.64
CA THR A 72 25.52 -5.26 9.52
C THR A 72 24.18 -5.03 8.83
N GLY A 73 23.66 -6.07 8.20
CA GLY A 73 22.39 -5.98 7.49
C GLY A 73 21.85 -7.33 7.04
N LEU A 74 20.72 -7.25 6.34
CA LEU A 74 19.99 -8.34 5.75
C LEU A 74 19.89 -8.12 4.25
N GLU A 75 19.95 -9.20 3.49
CA GLU A 75 19.64 -9.22 2.06
C GLU A 75 18.64 -10.33 1.75
N PHE A 76 17.68 -10.02 0.89
CA PHE A 76 16.78 -10.96 0.26
C PHE A 76 17.20 -11.12 -1.19
N ARG A 77 17.48 -12.36 -1.60
CA ARG A 77 18.01 -12.68 -2.92
C ARG A 77 17.32 -13.88 -3.54
N ASP A 78 17.43 -13.99 -4.84
CA ASP A 78 17.04 -15.20 -5.55
C ASP A 78 18.15 -16.27 -5.52
N ASP A 79 17.88 -17.40 -6.18
CA ASP A 79 18.77 -18.55 -6.26
C ASP A 79 20.07 -18.24 -7.03
N LEU A 80 20.00 -17.39 -8.06
CA LEU A 80 21.14 -16.91 -8.84
C LEU A 80 21.95 -15.81 -8.14
N GLY A 81 21.42 -15.25 -7.05
CA GLY A 81 22.12 -14.23 -6.26
C GLY A 81 21.76 -12.79 -6.63
N ARG A 82 20.73 -12.58 -7.46
CA ARG A 82 20.20 -11.26 -7.79
C ARG A 82 19.46 -10.68 -6.60
N LEU A 83 19.57 -9.36 -6.41
CA LEU A 83 18.99 -8.68 -5.26
C LEU A 83 17.48 -8.47 -5.44
N VAL A 84 16.73 -8.74 -4.37
CA VAL A 84 15.31 -8.39 -4.23
C VAL A 84 15.17 -7.16 -3.33
N PHE A 85 15.78 -7.21 -2.14
CA PHE A 85 15.81 -6.08 -1.21
C PHE A 85 16.97 -6.24 -0.23
N ALA A 86 17.53 -5.15 0.25
CA ALA A 86 18.49 -5.14 1.35
C ALA A 86 18.20 -4.02 2.34
N ILE A 87 18.49 -4.28 3.61
CA ILE A 87 18.53 -3.30 4.68
C ILE A 87 19.81 -3.48 5.48
N ALA A 88 20.47 -2.40 5.86
CA ALA A 88 21.66 -2.42 6.70
C ALA A 88 21.71 -1.13 7.53
N ALA A 89 22.59 -1.08 8.51
CA ALA A 89 22.90 0.19 9.15
C ALA A 89 24.37 0.32 9.52
N THR A 90 24.80 1.56 9.67
CA THR A 90 26.02 1.97 10.38
C THR A 90 25.64 2.74 11.65
N GLY A 91 26.62 3.21 12.42
CA GLY A 91 26.36 4.00 13.63
C GLY A 91 25.40 5.19 13.45
N SER A 92 25.38 5.83 12.28
CA SER A 92 24.57 7.01 11.97
C SER A 92 23.60 6.86 10.81
N GLN A 93 23.71 5.79 10.01
CA GLN A 93 22.97 5.66 8.74
C GLN A 93 22.15 4.39 8.69
N LEU A 94 20.89 4.52 8.29
CA LEU A 94 20.05 3.43 7.84
C LEU A 94 20.25 3.35 6.34
N ARG A 95 20.52 2.15 5.84
CA ARG A 95 20.79 1.89 4.44
C ARG A 95 19.79 0.87 3.93
N TYR A 96 19.31 1.09 2.71
CA TYR A 96 18.48 0.11 2.01
C TYR A 96 18.83 0.11 0.53
N GLY A 97 18.52 -0.98 -0.16
CA GLY A 97 18.90 -1.15 -1.56
C GLY A 97 17.99 -2.14 -2.28
N LEU A 98 17.77 -1.87 -3.56
CA LEU A 98 16.97 -2.71 -4.48
C LEU A 98 17.81 -3.23 -5.64
N THR A 99 18.99 -2.63 -5.85
CA THR A 99 19.95 -3.01 -6.88
C THR A 99 21.31 -3.30 -6.26
N GLY A 100 22.10 -4.11 -6.96
CA GLY A 100 23.43 -4.50 -6.52
C GLY A 100 23.99 -5.58 -7.44
N PRO A 101 25.27 -5.91 -7.28
CA PRO A 101 25.87 -7.04 -7.99
C PRO A 101 25.25 -8.37 -7.55
N ASP A 102 25.26 -9.31 -8.47
CA ASP A 102 24.91 -10.70 -8.19
C ASP A 102 25.90 -11.28 -7.19
N SER A 103 25.39 -11.98 -6.19
CA SER A 103 26.20 -12.57 -5.12
C SER A 103 25.74 -13.97 -4.82
N SER A 104 26.69 -14.91 -4.75
CA SER A 104 26.41 -16.26 -4.25
C SER A 104 25.98 -16.27 -2.78
N SER A 105 26.15 -15.15 -2.07
CA SER A 105 25.95 -15.02 -0.62
C SER A 105 26.89 -15.94 0.17
N ALA A 106 28.09 -16.21 -0.35
CA ALA A 106 29.15 -16.89 0.41
C ALA A 106 29.93 -15.91 1.30
N THR A 107 30.09 -14.68 0.84
CA THR A 107 30.79 -13.58 1.53
C THR A 107 30.09 -12.26 1.22
N ALA A 108 30.41 -11.22 2.00
CA ALA A 108 29.86 -9.87 1.82
C ALA A 108 30.98 -8.80 1.73
N PRO A 109 31.95 -8.93 0.81
CA PRO A 109 32.97 -7.91 0.57
C PRO A 109 32.36 -6.63 0.00
N ASP A 110 33.09 -5.53 0.05
CA ASP A 110 32.55 -4.25 -0.39
C ASP A 110 32.16 -4.21 -1.87
N SER A 111 32.82 -4.99 -2.72
CA SER A 111 32.51 -5.15 -4.14
C SER A 111 31.18 -5.87 -4.41
N LEU A 112 30.62 -6.57 -3.42
CA LEU A 112 29.33 -7.28 -3.52
C LEU A 112 28.20 -6.57 -2.76
N ASN A 113 28.47 -5.41 -2.16
CA ASN A 113 27.45 -4.63 -1.48
C ASN A 113 26.32 -4.20 -2.44
N PRO A 114 25.06 -4.20 -1.97
CA PRO A 114 23.97 -3.45 -2.59
C PRO A 114 24.34 -1.99 -2.85
N THR A 115 23.71 -1.40 -3.87
CA THR A 115 23.75 0.04 -4.11
C THR A 115 22.87 0.72 -3.05
N TRP A 116 23.52 1.29 -2.03
CA TRP A 116 22.85 1.82 -0.85
C TRP A 116 22.24 3.20 -1.06
N ILE A 117 20.95 3.30 -0.78
CA ILE A 117 20.27 4.55 -0.43
C ILE A 117 20.40 4.74 1.08
N LYS A 118 20.62 5.97 1.54
CA LYS A 118 21.01 6.29 2.93
C LYS A 118 20.05 7.30 3.54
N THR A 119 19.64 7.07 4.78
CA THR A 119 18.87 8.02 5.60
C THR A 119 19.35 7.99 7.06
N GLY A 120 18.83 8.88 7.90
CA GLY A 120 19.18 8.92 9.32
C GLY A 120 18.75 7.66 10.07
N PHE A 121 19.53 7.27 11.08
CA PHE A 121 19.29 6.08 11.90
C PHE A 121 19.30 6.40 13.39
N ASP A 122 18.33 5.82 14.10
CA ASP A 122 18.25 5.83 15.55
C ASP A 122 18.45 4.40 16.06
N ARG A 123 19.65 4.15 16.58
CA ARG A 123 20.09 2.83 17.08
C ARG A 123 19.27 2.31 18.26
N THR A 124 18.53 3.19 18.94
CA THR A 124 17.71 2.80 20.07
C THR A 124 16.41 2.13 19.62
N LYS A 125 15.97 2.40 18.39
CA LYS A 125 14.67 1.99 17.86
C LYS A 125 14.71 0.65 17.13
N TRP A 126 13.53 0.03 17.08
CA TRP A 126 13.21 -1.03 16.13
C TRP A 126 12.62 -0.41 14.88
N TYR A 127 12.70 -1.13 13.76
CA TYR A 127 12.16 -0.72 12.48
C TYR A 127 11.29 -1.82 11.90
N THR A 128 10.07 -1.50 11.49
CA THR A 128 9.22 -2.38 10.70
C THR A 128 9.52 -2.17 9.22
N VAL A 129 9.75 -3.26 8.50
CA VAL A 129 9.93 -3.30 7.05
C VAL A 129 8.75 -4.05 6.46
N ASP A 130 8.05 -3.44 5.51
CA ASP A 130 7.00 -4.05 4.71
C ASP A 130 7.42 -4.00 3.23
N LEU A 131 7.32 -5.12 2.54
CA LEU A 131 7.64 -5.29 1.13
C LEU A 131 6.46 -5.96 0.42
N HIS A 132 6.06 -5.40 -0.71
CA HIS A 132 5.25 -6.07 -1.71
C HIS A 132 6.15 -6.35 -2.92
N ILE A 133 6.39 -7.63 -3.20
CA ILE A 133 7.34 -8.10 -4.19
C ILE A 133 6.55 -8.70 -5.34
N ASP A 134 6.73 -8.20 -6.56
CA ASP A 134 6.13 -8.76 -7.77
C ASP A 134 7.24 -9.13 -8.78
N PHE A 135 7.46 -10.43 -8.94
CA PHE A 135 8.46 -10.96 -9.87
C PHE A 135 7.99 -10.98 -11.31
N THR A 136 6.68 -10.94 -11.57
CA THR A 136 6.13 -10.84 -12.94
C THR A 136 6.44 -9.46 -13.53
N LEU A 137 6.32 -8.42 -12.70
CA LEU A 137 6.58 -7.04 -13.08
C LEU A 137 8.04 -6.61 -12.82
N GLY A 138 8.82 -7.42 -12.10
CA GLY A 138 10.19 -7.11 -11.70
C GLY A 138 10.26 -5.88 -10.78
N ARG A 139 9.35 -5.79 -9.81
CA ARG A 139 9.21 -4.63 -8.92
C ARG A 139 9.08 -5.01 -7.45
N VAL A 140 9.55 -4.12 -6.58
CA VAL A 140 9.28 -4.15 -5.15
C VAL A 140 8.75 -2.79 -4.72
N GLN A 141 7.58 -2.77 -4.11
CA GLN A 141 7.12 -1.67 -3.29
C GLN A 141 7.56 -1.93 -1.85
N TYR A 142 8.09 -0.91 -1.17
CA TYR A 142 8.65 -1.04 0.17
C TYR A 142 8.25 0.12 1.07
N SER A 143 8.19 -0.16 2.37
CA SER A 143 8.24 0.85 3.44
C SER A 143 9.11 0.39 4.59
N ILE A 144 9.83 1.33 5.19
CA ILE A 144 10.61 1.14 6.41
C ILE A 144 10.14 2.22 7.39
N ALA A 145 9.65 1.83 8.55
CA ALA A 145 9.18 2.75 9.58
C ALA A 145 9.76 2.42 10.95
N THR A 146 9.86 3.38 11.86
CA THR A 146 10.18 3.08 13.27
C THR A 146 9.02 2.31 13.91
N LYS A 147 9.34 1.31 14.74
CA LYS A 147 8.36 0.56 15.52
C LYS A 147 8.19 1.22 16.89
N GLU A 148 7.20 2.09 17.00
CA GLU A 148 6.80 2.79 18.22
C GLU A 148 5.31 3.19 18.14
N ALA A 149 4.73 3.77 19.19
CA ALA A 149 3.31 4.12 19.21
C ALA A 149 2.89 5.09 18.09
N SER A 150 3.82 5.97 17.68
CA SER A 150 3.66 6.85 16.51
C SER A 150 4.77 6.56 15.49
N PRO A 151 4.61 5.52 14.64
CA PRO A 151 5.61 5.15 13.65
C PRO A 151 6.01 6.31 12.75
N ARG A 152 7.31 6.47 12.51
CA ARG A 152 7.84 7.38 11.51
C ARG A 152 8.30 6.57 10.30
N VAL A 153 7.69 6.79 9.14
CA VAL A 153 8.19 6.25 7.87
C VAL A 153 9.53 6.91 7.54
N MET A 154 10.57 6.09 7.45
CA MET A 154 11.96 6.48 7.17
C MET A 154 12.25 6.44 5.67
N ALA A 155 11.63 5.50 4.98
CA ALA A 155 11.70 5.35 3.53
C ALA A 155 10.45 4.61 3.04
N SER A 156 9.96 4.97 1.86
CA SER A 156 9.00 4.16 1.12
C SER A 156 9.09 4.47 -0.35
N GLY A 157 8.67 3.54 -1.20
CA GLY A 157 8.71 3.73 -2.63
C GLY A 157 8.47 2.43 -3.38
N THR A 158 8.68 2.50 -4.69
CA THR A 158 8.62 1.36 -5.60
C THR A 158 9.88 1.40 -6.45
N GLY A 159 10.56 0.28 -6.61
CA GLY A 159 11.75 0.18 -7.46
C GLY A 159 11.79 -1.11 -8.27
N ALA A 160 12.51 -1.05 -9.38
CA ALA A 160 12.76 -2.23 -10.21
C ALA A 160 13.79 -3.14 -9.53
N ILE A 161 13.59 -4.44 -9.68
CA ILE A 161 14.50 -5.49 -9.20
C ILE A 161 14.87 -6.41 -10.35
N THR A 162 16.03 -7.06 -10.22
CA THR A 162 16.48 -8.10 -11.17
C THR A 162 16.27 -9.51 -10.65
N GLY A 163 16.00 -9.68 -9.35
CA GLY A 163 15.61 -10.96 -8.78
C GLY A 163 14.28 -11.44 -9.36
N GLU A 164 14.18 -12.73 -9.69
CA GLU A 164 12.99 -13.31 -10.32
C GLU A 164 12.19 -14.25 -9.39
N ARG A 165 12.68 -14.47 -8.18
CA ARG A 165 12.02 -15.26 -7.12
C ARG A 165 12.65 -14.98 -5.77
N LEU A 166 11.97 -15.31 -4.68
CA LEU A 166 12.53 -15.22 -3.33
C LEU A 166 13.12 -16.57 -2.92
N ALA A 167 14.45 -16.66 -2.73
CA ALA A 167 15.11 -17.93 -2.40
C ALA A 167 16.01 -17.88 -1.16
N LYS A 168 16.62 -16.74 -0.86
CA LYS A 168 17.60 -16.59 0.22
C LYS A 168 17.24 -15.45 1.14
N PHE A 169 17.32 -15.71 2.44
CA PHE A 169 17.39 -14.72 3.50
C PHE A 169 18.80 -14.71 4.07
N VAL A 170 19.55 -13.64 3.81
CA VAL A 170 20.99 -13.56 4.06
C VAL A 170 21.25 -12.59 5.20
N ALA A 171 21.89 -13.08 6.26
CA ALA A 171 22.43 -12.25 7.33
C ALA A 171 23.89 -11.88 7.00
N CYS A 172 24.15 -10.58 6.81
CA CYS A 172 25.46 -10.06 6.42
C CYS A 172 26.15 -9.37 7.59
N ASN A 173 27.36 -9.83 7.95
CA ASN A 173 28.31 -9.01 8.68
C ASN A 173 29.31 -8.42 7.68
N TYR A 174 29.06 -7.19 7.21
CA TYR A 174 29.92 -6.56 6.22
C TYR A 174 31.26 -6.15 6.84
N TYR A 175 31.25 -5.40 7.93
CA TYR A 175 32.46 -5.05 8.67
C TYR A 175 32.13 -4.57 10.09
N GLY A 176 33.07 -4.68 11.01
CA GLY A 176 32.78 -4.47 12.44
C GLY A 176 31.86 -5.57 12.96
N THR A 177 31.38 -5.47 14.19
CA THR A 177 30.50 -6.51 14.77
C THR A 177 29.29 -5.86 15.42
N GLY A 178 28.09 -6.26 14.97
CA GLY A 178 26.82 -5.91 15.59
C GLY A 178 25.81 -7.02 15.39
N VAL A 179 25.20 -7.49 16.48
CA VAL A 179 24.13 -8.50 16.41
C VAL A 179 22.88 -7.84 15.86
N GLN A 180 22.24 -8.49 14.90
CA GLN A 180 20.96 -8.07 14.37
C GLN A 180 19.85 -8.86 15.07
N SER A 181 18.73 -8.19 15.31
CA SER A 181 17.56 -8.74 15.97
C SER A 181 16.37 -8.63 15.01
N ILE A 182 15.65 -9.72 14.83
CA ILE A 182 14.50 -9.84 13.93
C ILE A 182 13.31 -10.40 14.72
N ASP A 183 12.13 -9.83 14.50
CA ASP A 183 10.86 -10.28 15.09
C ASP A 183 9.68 -10.07 14.12
N ASN A 184 8.53 -10.68 14.40
CA ASN A 184 7.28 -10.58 13.62
C ASN A 184 7.50 -10.80 12.11
N PHE A 185 8.26 -11.83 11.75
CA PHE A 185 8.57 -12.17 10.37
C PHE A 185 7.37 -12.86 9.72
N ARG A 186 6.75 -12.22 8.73
CA ARG A 186 5.58 -12.69 8.01
C ARG A 186 5.81 -12.68 6.52
N LEU A 187 5.51 -13.80 5.87
CA LEU A 187 5.55 -13.93 4.42
C LEU A 187 4.20 -14.51 3.96
N ALA A 188 3.53 -13.84 3.02
CA ALA A 188 2.21 -14.23 2.55
C ALA A 188 2.08 -14.10 1.03
N ARG A 189 1.11 -14.83 0.48
CA ARG A 189 0.53 -14.51 -0.83
C ARG A 189 -0.44 -13.35 -0.64
N PRO A 190 -0.45 -12.33 -1.51
CA PRO A 190 -1.49 -11.32 -1.48
C PRO A 190 -2.85 -11.97 -1.81
N ASP A 191 -3.87 -11.75 -0.98
CA ASP A 191 -5.19 -12.38 -1.13
C ASP A 191 -5.95 -11.97 -2.41
N HIS A 192 -5.47 -10.91 -3.08
CA HIS A 192 -6.08 -10.28 -4.25
C HIS A 192 -5.01 -9.74 -5.22
N ALA A 193 -4.01 -10.54 -5.59
CA ALA A 193 -3.08 -10.18 -6.66
C ALA A 193 -3.78 -10.24 -8.02
N ALA A 194 -3.51 -9.27 -8.93
CA ALA A 194 -4.00 -9.38 -10.30
C ALA A 194 -3.05 -10.21 -11.20
N GLU A 195 -1.90 -10.64 -10.67
CA GLU A 195 -0.91 -11.50 -11.36
C GLU A 195 -0.53 -11.00 -12.76
N GLY A 196 -0.41 -9.68 -12.91
CA GLY A 196 -0.06 -9.03 -14.17
C GLY A 196 -1.22 -8.82 -15.14
N ALA A 197 -2.45 -9.23 -14.84
CA ALA A 197 -3.61 -9.04 -15.72
C ALA A 197 -3.99 -7.57 -15.95
N LEU A 198 -3.59 -6.68 -15.04
CA LEU A 198 -3.80 -5.24 -15.16
C LEU A 198 -2.60 -4.51 -15.78
N ALA A 199 -1.49 -5.21 -16.05
CA ALA A 199 -0.27 -4.59 -16.54
C ALA A 199 -0.49 -3.88 -17.88
N GLY A 200 -0.03 -2.62 -17.96
CA GLY A 200 -0.19 -1.77 -19.13
C GLY A 200 -1.58 -1.15 -19.30
N SER A 201 -2.59 -1.57 -18.53
CA SER A 201 -3.93 -0.96 -18.57
C SER A 201 -3.87 0.50 -18.13
N SER A 202 -4.61 1.36 -18.82
CA SER A 202 -4.77 2.77 -18.49
C SER A 202 -5.88 2.99 -17.46
N VAL A 203 -5.60 3.82 -16.46
CA VAL A 203 -6.58 4.16 -15.42
C VAL A 203 -6.63 5.67 -15.18
N TYR A 204 -7.84 6.23 -15.24
CA TYR A 204 -8.09 7.61 -14.81
C TYR A 204 -8.64 7.62 -13.39
N ALA A 205 -8.10 8.49 -12.54
CA ALA A 205 -8.51 8.60 -11.15
C ALA A 205 -9.05 10.00 -10.81
N PHE A 206 -10.29 10.05 -10.32
CA PHE A 206 -10.98 11.26 -9.90
C PHE A 206 -11.35 11.17 -8.43
N GLY A 207 -11.54 12.30 -7.76
CA GLY A 207 -11.89 12.26 -6.35
C GLY A 207 -11.35 13.40 -5.53
N ASP A 208 -11.34 13.15 -4.22
CA ASP A 208 -10.94 14.11 -3.21
C ASP A 208 -9.48 13.93 -2.75
N SER A 209 -9.19 14.33 -1.49
CA SER A 209 -7.86 14.24 -0.90
C SER A 209 -7.39 12.81 -0.66
N ILE A 210 -8.28 11.82 -0.59
CA ILE A 210 -7.93 10.40 -0.39
C ILE A 210 -7.37 9.81 -1.70
N VAL A 211 -8.00 10.07 -2.84
CA VAL A 211 -7.45 9.72 -4.17
C VAL A 211 -6.22 10.56 -4.49
N TYR A 212 -6.24 11.87 -4.20
CA TYR A 212 -5.09 12.75 -4.44
C TYR A 212 -3.85 12.35 -3.63
N GLY A 213 -4.03 11.91 -2.38
CA GLY A 213 -2.95 11.73 -1.42
C GLY A 213 -2.69 13.03 -0.65
N HIS A 214 -3.51 13.31 0.35
CA HIS A 214 -3.44 14.50 1.20
C HIS A 214 -2.03 14.80 1.68
N SER A 215 -1.46 15.98 1.36
CA SER A 215 -0.07 16.39 1.69
C SER A 215 1.05 15.49 1.14
N TYR A 216 0.78 14.22 0.86
CA TYR A 216 1.63 13.23 0.22
C TYR A 216 0.94 12.80 -1.07
N SER A 217 1.27 13.41 -2.21
CA SER A 217 0.54 13.32 -3.50
C SER A 217 0.51 11.94 -4.18
N ARG A 218 0.57 10.86 -3.39
CA ARG A 218 0.34 9.46 -3.72
C ARG A 218 -0.78 8.90 -2.83
N GLY A 219 -1.97 8.74 -3.41
CA GLY A 219 -3.11 8.07 -2.77
C GLY A 219 -3.11 6.56 -3.06
N PHE A 220 -4.15 5.84 -2.63
CA PHE A 220 -4.21 4.38 -2.76
C PHE A 220 -4.13 3.90 -4.21
N VAL A 221 -4.72 4.65 -5.13
CA VAL A 221 -4.68 4.39 -6.58
C VAL A 221 -3.26 4.46 -7.15
N ASN A 222 -2.37 5.28 -6.58
CA ASN A 222 -0.95 5.25 -6.95
C ASN A 222 -0.34 3.90 -6.60
N LEU A 223 -0.62 3.40 -5.39
CA LEU A 223 -0.08 2.13 -4.93
C LEU A 223 -0.63 0.97 -5.77
N VAL A 224 -1.93 0.95 -6.08
CA VAL A 224 -2.52 -0.07 -6.98
C VAL A 224 -1.89 -0.01 -8.38
N ALA A 225 -1.78 1.18 -8.98
CA ALA A 225 -1.22 1.28 -10.32
C ALA A 225 0.26 0.88 -10.38
N GLU A 226 1.06 1.27 -9.39
CA GLU A 226 2.45 0.88 -9.30
C GLU A 226 2.63 -0.62 -9.04
N ARG A 227 1.80 -1.17 -8.15
CA ARG A 227 1.76 -2.59 -7.80
C ARG A 227 1.40 -3.45 -9.00
N GLU A 228 0.37 -3.06 -9.74
CA GLU A 228 -0.21 -3.88 -10.81
C GLU A 228 0.26 -3.48 -12.22
N GLY A 229 1.25 -2.57 -12.31
CA GLY A 229 1.88 -2.16 -13.56
C GLY A 229 0.97 -1.34 -14.49
N MET A 230 -0.01 -0.63 -13.95
CA MET A 230 -0.97 0.18 -14.70
C MET A 230 -0.41 1.58 -15.05
N VAL A 231 -0.99 2.20 -16.08
CA VAL A 231 -0.69 3.59 -16.48
C VAL A 231 -1.72 4.54 -15.86
N LEU A 232 -1.36 5.17 -14.74
CA LEU A 232 -2.23 6.08 -14.01
C LEU A 232 -2.17 7.53 -14.54
N THR A 233 -3.33 8.10 -14.83
CA THR A 233 -3.53 9.56 -14.93
C THR A 233 -4.48 10.01 -13.83
N LYS A 234 -4.00 10.88 -12.93
CA LYS A 234 -4.77 11.33 -11.76
C LYS A 234 -5.22 12.78 -11.91
N TYR A 235 -6.52 13.00 -11.71
CA TYR A 235 -7.20 14.31 -11.79
C TYR A 235 -7.80 14.75 -10.45
N ALA A 236 -7.71 13.92 -9.41
CA ALA A 236 -8.23 14.22 -8.08
C ALA A 236 -7.67 15.52 -7.50
N VAL A 237 -8.45 16.18 -6.64
CA VAL A 237 -8.11 17.46 -6.02
C VAL A 237 -8.48 17.40 -4.54
N ASN A 238 -7.56 17.86 -3.68
CA ASN A 238 -7.84 17.97 -2.24
C ASN A 238 -9.12 18.78 -1.97
N GLY A 239 -9.99 18.26 -1.09
CA GLY A 239 -11.22 18.94 -0.70
C GLY A 239 -12.35 18.87 -1.73
N ALA A 240 -12.19 18.09 -2.82
CA ALA A 240 -13.25 17.99 -3.82
C ALA A 240 -14.54 17.39 -3.26
N THR A 241 -15.67 17.87 -3.78
CA THR A 241 -17.03 17.41 -3.45
C THR A 241 -17.73 16.86 -4.69
N VAL A 242 -18.71 16.01 -4.46
CA VAL A 242 -19.67 15.54 -5.48
C VAL A 242 -20.82 16.53 -5.64
N GLY A 243 -21.28 17.13 -4.54
CA GLY A 243 -22.53 17.89 -4.40
C GLY A 243 -22.68 19.07 -5.36
N PRO A 244 -23.72 19.91 -5.19
CA PRO A 244 -24.41 20.66 -6.24
C PRO A 244 -23.54 21.23 -7.35
N VAL A 245 -23.97 21.00 -8.59
CA VAL A 245 -23.27 21.41 -9.82
C VAL A 245 -23.24 22.93 -9.98
N SER A 246 -24.25 23.61 -9.46
CA SER A 246 -24.46 25.07 -9.58
C SER A 246 -23.57 25.92 -8.66
N GLY A 247 -22.73 25.30 -7.82
CA GLY A 247 -21.74 25.99 -6.99
C GLY A 247 -20.42 26.32 -7.70
N PRO A 248 -19.41 26.86 -6.97
CA PRO A 248 -18.08 27.08 -7.53
C PRO A 248 -17.52 25.81 -8.16
N SER A 249 -17.14 25.88 -9.43
CA SER A 249 -16.65 24.73 -10.19
C SER A 249 -15.31 24.20 -9.66
N THR A 250 -14.53 25.06 -9.00
CA THR A 250 -13.30 24.71 -8.30
C THR A 250 -13.62 23.80 -7.11
N GLY A 251 -13.08 22.58 -7.12
CA GLY A 251 -13.33 21.60 -6.05
C GLY A 251 -14.55 20.71 -6.30
N LYS A 252 -15.01 20.55 -7.54
CA LYS A 252 -16.02 19.56 -7.93
C LYS A 252 -15.42 18.41 -8.72
N ILE A 253 -15.82 17.18 -8.41
CA ILE A 253 -15.37 15.99 -9.15
C ILE A 253 -15.83 16.06 -10.61
N LEU A 254 -17.04 16.56 -10.87
CA LEU A 254 -17.54 16.78 -12.24
C LEU A 254 -16.62 17.71 -13.07
N THR A 255 -16.00 18.72 -12.44
CA THR A 255 -15.05 19.61 -13.12
C THR A 255 -13.78 18.85 -13.51
N GLN A 256 -13.29 17.96 -12.65
CA GLN A 256 -12.15 17.09 -12.96
C GLN A 256 -12.47 16.20 -14.18
N VAL A 257 -13.64 15.57 -14.21
CA VAL A 257 -14.11 14.75 -15.34
C VAL A 257 -14.18 15.55 -16.63
N ARG A 258 -14.74 16.76 -16.59
CA ARG A 258 -14.86 17.64 -17.76
C ARG A 258 -13.50 18.07 -18.30
N ALA A 259 -12.55 18.37 -17.42
CA ALA A 259 -11.19 18.81 -17.78
C ALA A 259 -10.27 17.67 -18.28
N ALA A 260 -10.57 16.42 -17.94
CA ALA A 260 -9.76 15.28 -18.35
C ALA A 260 -9.71 15.07 -19.88
N SER A 261 -8.79 14.24 -20.35
CA SER A 261 -8.68 13.88 -21.78
C SER A 261 -9.98 13.26 -22.31
N SER A 262 -10.30 13.48 -23.59
CA SER A 262 -11.39 12.76 -24.28
C SER A 262 -11.01 11.31 -24.65
N GLN A 263 -9.72 10.97 -24.61
CA GLN A 263 -9.28 9.59 -24.82
C GLN A 263 -9.82 8.71 -23.69
N ALA A 264 -10.45 7.58 -24.05
CA ALA A 264 -10.98 6.64 -23.07
C ALA A 264 -9.85 5.84 -22.42
N PRO A 265 -9.80 5.78 -21.07
CA PRO A 265 -8.98 4.80 -20.36
C PRO A 265 -9.66 3.43 -20.34
N ASP A 266 -8.91 2.39 -19.97
CA ASP A 266 -9.47 1.06 -19.72
C ASP A 266 -10.36 1.03 -18.47
N PHE A 267 -9.95 1.82 -17.47
CA PHE A 267 -10.64 1.95 -16.18
C PHE A 267 -10.79 3.41 -15.76
N VAL A 268 -11.91 3.72 -15.10
CA VAL A 268 -12.11 4.96 -14.35
C VAL A 268 -12.32 4.58 -12.88
N VAL A 269 -11.48 5.08 -12.00
CA VAL A 269 -11.62 4.92 -10.55
C VAL A 269 -11.99 6.27 -9.96
N PHE A 270 -13.00 6.31 -9.10
CA PHE A 270 -13.34 7.54 -8.41
C PHE A 270 -13.87 7.31 -7.00
N ASP A 271 -13.57 8.23 -6.11
CA ASP A 271 -14.24 8.37 -4.81
C ASP A 271 -15.01 9.70 -4.74
N GLY A 272 -15.63 9.97 -3.59
CA GLY A 272 -16.38 11.19 -3.32
C GLY A 272 -17.33 11.00 -2.15
N GLY A 273 -17.74 12.09 -1.50
CA GLY A 273 -18.60 12.06 -0.31
C GLY A 273 -17.89 12.51 0.98
N THR A 274 -16.56 12.43 1.07
CA THR A 274 -15.82 12.79 2.29
C THR A 274 -16.02 14.25 2.69
N ASN A 275 -15.90 15.18 1.74
CA ASN A 275 -16.07 16.60 1.99
C ASN A 275 -17.54 17.03 1.92
N ASP A 276 -18.36 16.25 1.20
CA ASP A 276 -19.81 16.42 1.17
C ASP A 276 -20.41 16.17 2.55
N ALA A 277 -19.94 15.15 3.27
CA ALA A 277 -20.38 14.83 4.63
C ALA A 277 -20.22 16.02 5.60
N LEU A 278 -19.12 16.76 5.50
CA LEU A 278 -18.92 17.98 6.29
C LEU A 278 -19.95 19.06 5.91
N THR A 279 -20.20 19.22 4.61
CA THR A 279 -21.14 20.25 4.10
C THR A 279 -22.59 19.95 4.49
N LEU A 280 -22.97 18.68 4.43
CA LEU A 280 -24.31 18.18 4.77
C LEU A 280 -24.59 18.25 6.27
N HIS A 281 -23.60 17.94 7.11
CA HIS A 281 -23.79 17.85 8.55
C HIS A 281 -23.55 19.19 9.27
N GLU A 282 -22.53 19.95 8.87
CA GLU A 282 -22.05 21.09 9.66
C GLU A 282 -22.40 22.45 9.05
N LEU A 283 -22.61 22.51 7.72
CA LEU A 283 -22.71 23.77 6.99
C LEU A 283 -24.10 24.03 6.39
N ASP A 284 -25.05 23.11 6.56
CA ASP A 284 -26.41 23.15 5.98
C ASP A 284 -26.39 23.52 4.48
N GLY A 285 -25.43 22.94 3.75
CA GLY A 285 -25.07 23.46 2.41
C GLY A 285 -25.95 22.95 1.27
N TYR A 286 -26.57 21.77 1.42
CA TYR A 286 -27.52 21.14 0.49
C TYR A 286 -28.06 19.84 1.10
N GLU A 287 -28.98 19.16 0.42
CA GLU A 287 -29.56 17.88 0.85
C GLU A 287 -28.93 16.67 0.14
N ILE A 288 -29.07 15.49 0.73
CA ILE A 288 -28.62 14.23 0.12
C ILE A 288 -29.39 13.96 -1.19
N GLY A 289 -30.70 14.19 -1.20
CA GLY A 289 -31.57 13.86 -2.34
C GLY A 289 -31.86 12.36 -2.49
N ALA A 290 -32.39 11.97 -3.64
CA ALA A 290 -32.74 10.58 -3.96
C ALA A 290 -32.34 10.24 -5.40
N VAL A 291 -32.04 8.96 -5.65
CA VAL A 291 -31.81 8.43 -7.00
C VAL A 291 -33.17 8.16 -7.63
N GLY A 292 -33.42 8.72 -8.82
CA GLY A 292 -34.66 8.45 -9.57
C GLY A 292 -34.52 7.24 -10.52
N ASP A 293 -35.59 6.83 -11.18
CA ASP A 293 -35.54 5.73 -12.17
C ASP A 293 -34.99 6.17 -13.55
N SER A 294 -35.15 7.45 -13.89
CA SER A 294 -34.81 8.01 -15.20
C SER A 294 -33.31 8.10 -15.43
N TYR A 295 -32.83 7.78 -16.63
CA TYR A 295 -31.43 8.01 -17.05
C TYR A 295 -31.23 9.34 -17.79
N ASP A 296 -32.29 10.12 -17.99
CA ASP A 296 -32.22 11.43 -18.63
C ASP A 296 -31.57 12.45 -17.68
N PRO A 297 -30.41 13.06 -18.04
CA PRO A 297 -29.77 14.06 -17.21
C PRO A 297 -30.64 15.29 -16.93
N GLY A 298 -31.64 15.59 -17.76
CA GLY A 298 -32.61 16.67 -17.50
C GLY A 298 -33.53 16.41 -16.30
N SER A 299 -33.59 15.16 -15.81
CA SER A 299 -34.43 14.76 -14.67
C SER A 299 -33.70 14.74 -13.33
N PHE A 300 -32.38 14.93 -13.30
CA PHE A 300 -31.60 14.86 -12.07
C PHE A 300 -31.75 16.17 -11.28
N ASP A 301 -31.98 16.06 -9.96
CA ASP A 301 -31.91 17.22 -9.07
C ASP A 301 -30.45 17.55 -8.77
N THR A 302 -29.85 18.36 -9.64
CA THR A 302 -28.45 18.82 -9.51
C THR A 302 -28.20 19.78 -8.33
N GLY A 303 -29.25 20.13 -7.57
CA GLY A 303 -29.18 20.84 -6.30
C GLY A 303 -28.94 19.92 -5.08
N THR A 304 -28.91 18.60 -5.29
CA THR A 304 -28.66 17.59 -4.24
C THR A 304 -27.35 16.83 -4.49
N PHE A 305 -26.91 16.06 -3.48
CA PHE A 305 -25.79 15.14 -3.64
C PHE A 305 -26.11 14.05 -4.68
N ALA A 306 -27.27 13.40 -4.57
CA ALA A 306 -27.69 12.29 -5.42
C ALA A 306 -27.69 12.69 -6.90
N GLY A 307 -28.40 13.76 -7.26
CA GLY A 307 -28.47 14.21 -8.64
C GLY A 307 -27.12 14.69 -9.20
N SER A 308 -26.24 15.24 -8.35
CA SER A 308 -24.87 15.60 -8.75
C SER A 308 -23.98 14.38 -8.97
N PHE A 309 -24.14 13.33 -8.15
CA PHE A 309 -23.46 12.05 -8.33
C PHE A 309 -23.89 11.37 -9.63
N GLU A 310 -25.19 11.30 -9.90
CA GLU A 310 -25.73 10.79 -11.17
C GLU A 310 -25.25 11.59 -12.37
N THR A 311 -25.24 12.93 -12.26
CA THR A 311 -24.69 13.82 -13.30
C THR A 311 -23.21 13.50 -13.58
N THR A 312 -22.44 13.21 -12.53
CA THR A 312 -21.02 12.87 -12.65
C THR A 312 -20.82 11.52 -13.34
N ILE A 313 -21.56 10.49 -12.94
CA ILE A 313 -21.51 9.16 -13.59
C ILE A 313 -21.94 9.25 -15.05
N HIS A 314 -23.05 9.95 -15.33
CA HIS A 314 -23.54 10.18 -16.68
C HIS A 314 -22.45 10.86 -17.54
N ALA A 315 -21.81 11.91 -17.02
CA ALA A 315 -20.73 12.60 -17.73
C ALA A 315 -19.54 11.67 -18.05
N MET A 316 -19.14 10.82 -17.10
CA MET A 316 -18.07 9.83 -17.33
C MET A 316 -18.47 8.82 -18.42
N LYS A 317 -19.68 8.26 -18.37
CA LYS A 317 -20.17 7.28 -19.36
C LYS A 317 -20.35 7.86 -20.75
N GLN A 318 -20.80 9.11 -20.86
CA GLN A 318 -20.88 9.80 -22.16
C GLN A 318 -19.48 10.07 -22.74
N LYS A 319 -18.53 10.47 -21.88
CA LYS A 319 -17.19 10.82 -22.32
C LYS A 319 -16.36 9.59 -22.67
N TRP A 320 -16.52 8.50 -21.91
CA TRP A 320 -15.74 7.27 -22.04
C TRP A 320 -16.66 6.04 -22.02
N PRO A 321 -17.43 5.79 -23.11
CA PRO A 321 -18.43 4.73 -23.15
C PRO A 321 -17.86 3.31 -23.04
N THR A 322 -16.56 3.14 -23.31
CA THR A 322 -15.86 1.85 -23.20
C THR A 322 -15.13 1.65 -21.87
N ALA A 323 -15.00 2.70 -21.05
CA ALA A 323 -14.27 2.60 -19.79
C ALA A 323 -15.10 1.85 -18.75
N ARG A 324 -14.43 0.99 -17.96
CA ARG A 324 -15.06 0.32 -16.82
C ARG A 324 -14.92 1.21 -15.58
N LEU A 325 -16.06 1.66 -15.05
CA LEU A 325 -16.11 2.57 -13.91
C LEU A 325 -16.10 1.79 -12.59
N VAL A 326 -15.30 2.24 -11.63
CA VAL A 326 -15.24 1.75 -10.26
C VAL A 326 -15.40 2.92 -9.30
N TYR A 327 -16.45 2.88 -8.49
CA TYR A 327 -16.61 3.77 -7.34
C TYR A 327 -15.97 3.14 -6.10
N VAL A 328 -15.28 3.95 -5.30
CA VAL A 328 -14.59 3.53 -4.07
C VAL A 328 -15.23 4.23 -2.86
N PRO A 329 -16.25 3.62 -2.22
CA PRO A 329 -16.67 4.03 -0.89
C PRO A 329 -15.48 3.97 0.07
N VAL A 330 -15.21 5.08 0.75
CA VAL A 330 -14.07 5.19 1.68
C VAL A 330 -14.35 4.45 2.99
N HIS A 331 -13.29 4.19 3.78
CA HIS A 331 -13.42 3.53 5.08
C HIS A 331 -14.34 4.30 6.05
N LYS A 332 -14.71 3.67 7.17
CA LYS A 332 -15.55 4.29 8.21
C LYS A 332 -14.77 5.45 8.85
N LEU A 333 -15.15 6.68 8.54
CA LEU A 333 -14.44 7.90 8.90
C LEU A 333 -14.78 8.32 10.33
N GLY A 334 -13.79 8.32 11.22
CA GLY A 334 -13.91 8.85 12.58
C GLY A 334 -14.03 10.37 12.66
N SER A 335 -13.66 11.05 11.58
CA SER A 335 -13.71 12.52 11.44
C SER A 335 -14.99 13.04 10.80
N ARG A 336 -15.98 12.18 10.54
CA ARG A 336 -17.28 12.54 9.96
C ARG A 336 -18.41 11.96 10.80
N ASP A 337 -19.55 12.63 10.77
CA ASP A 337 -20.78 12.13 11.38
C ASP A 337 -21.16 10.76 10.81
N TRP A 338 -21.59 9.85 11.69
CA TRP A 338 -21.85 8.45 11.37
C TRP A 338 -23.09 8.27 10.49
N GLU A 339 -24.19 8.95 10.82
CA GLU A 339 -25.43 8.81 10.07
C GLU A 339 -25.31 9.47 8.69
N THR A 340 -24.61 10.61 8.60
CA THR A 340 -24.36 11.29 7.33
C THR A 340 -23.55 10.42 6.37
N GLN A 341 -22.46 9.79 6.83
CA GLN A 341 -21.66 8.92 5.96
C GLN A 341 -22.41 7.62 5.56
N LEU A 342 -23.27 7.08 6.43
CA LEU A 342 -24.15 5.96 6.07
C LEU A 342 -25.16 6.34 4.99
N ALA A 343 -25.81 7.50 5.13
CA ALA A 343 -26.79 7.98 4.17
C ALA A 343 -26.17 8.29 2.81
N LEU A 344 -24.99 8.92 2.80
CA LEU A 344 -24.21 9.14 1.58
C LEU A 344 -23.84 7.82 0.89
N ARG A 345 -23.33 6.83 1.65
CA ARG A 345 -22.98 5.53 1.09
C ARG A 345 -24.20 4.81 0.52
N ALA A 346 -25.35 4.87 1.18
CA ALA A 346 -26.58 4.25 0.68
C ALA A 346 -26.95 4.79 -0.71
N VAL A 347 -26.96 6.11 -0.87
CA VAL A 347 -27.29 6.77 -2.14
C VAL A 347 -26.25 6.52 -3.22
N THR A 348 -24.95 6.51 -2.88
CA THR A 348 -23.91 6.21 -3.89
C THR A 348 -23.96 4.76 -4.36
N LEU A 349 -24.30 3.80 -3.49
CA LEU A 349 -24.48 2.41 -3.88
C LEU A 349 -25.73 2.21 -4.75
N GLU A 350 -26.84 2.85 -4.42
CA GLU A 350 -28.06 2.82 -5.24
C GLU A 350 -27.79 3.38 -6.65
N ALA A 351 -27.11 4.52 -6.74
CA ALA A 351 -26.70 5.08 -8.02
C ALA A 351 -25.69 4.18 -8.75
N ALA A 352 -24.72 3.58 -8.04
CA ALA A 352 -23.75 2.69 -8.67
C ALA A 352 -24.43 1.45 -9.27
N GLU A 353 -25.41 0.86 -8.57
CA GLU A 353 -26.22 -0.24 -9.05
C GLU A 353 -27.02 0.16 -10.30
N LYS A 354 -27.81 1.24 -10.21
CA LYS A 354 -28.59 1.77 -11.34
C LYS A 354 -27.72 1.96 -12.59
N TRP A 355 -26.56 2.58 -12.43
CA TRP A 355 -25.71 2.93 -13.56
C TRP A 355 -24.76 1.81 -14.00
N GLY A 356 -24.74 0.66 -13.32
CA GLY A 356 -23.78 -0.41 -13.60
C GLY A 356 -22.33 0.07 -13.43
N VAL A 357 -22.07 0.77 -12.33
CA VAL A 357 -20.74 1.15 -11.86
C VAL A 357 -20.29 0.11 -10.85
N ALA A 358 -19.10 -0.46 -11.04
CA ALA A 358 -18.56 -1.41 -10.09
C ALA A 358 -18.19 -0.72 -8.77
N VAL A 359 -18.22 -1.47 -7.66
CA VAL A 359 -17.91 -0.92 -6.33
C VAL A 359 -16.73 -1.68 -5.71
N ALA A 360 -15.73 -0.92 -5.26
CA ALA A 360 -14.62 -1.38 -4.43
C ALA A 360 -14.83 -0.81 -3.01
N ASP A 361 -15.63 -1.51 -2.20
CA ASP A 361 -16.24 -0.95 -0.99
C ASP A 361 -15.34 -1.08 0.24
N VAL A 362 -14.43 -0.13 0.43
CA VAL A 362 -13.52 -0.15 1.60
C VAL A 362 -14.30 -0.04 2.91
N PHE A 363 -15.46 0.62 2.90
CA PHE A 363 -16.32 0.74 4.08
C PHE A 363 -16.82 -0.63 4.56
N ALA A 364 -17.32 -1.47 3.66
CA ALA A 364 -17.92 -2.77 4.00
C ALA A 364 -16.93 -3.93 3.98
N ASP A 365 -15.99 -3.94 3.03
CA ASP A 365 -15.13 -5.09 2.76
C ASP A 365 -13.86 -5.10 3.63
N THR A 366 -13.74 -4.13 4.55
CA THR A 366 -12.58 -4.01 5.44
C THR A 366 -12.95 -3.72 6.89
N THR A 367 -12.00 -4.02 7.77
CA THR A 367 -12.07 -3.74 9.21
C THR A 367 -11.62 -2.32 9.57
N LEU A 368 -11.19 -1.50 8.61
CA LEU A 368 -10.74 -0.14 8.90
C LEU A 368 -11.91 0.72 9.40
N ASP A 369 -11.76 1.19 10.63
CA ASP A 369 -12.74 2.00 11.33
C ASP A 369 -12.02 3.01 12.20
N THR A 370 -11.92 4.25 11.73
CA THR A 370 -11.13 5.29 12.42
C THR A 370 -11.92 6.00 13.51
N ARG A 371 -13.15 5.54 13.82
CA ARG A 371 -13.82 5.82 15.11
C ARG A 371 -13.15 5.05 16.25
N ILE A 372 -12.45 3.95 15.92
CA ILE A 372 -11.61 3.22 16.86
C ILE A 372 -10.25 3.92 16.93
N GLU A 373 -9.89 4.41 18.11
CA GLU A 373 -8.69 5.23 18.32
C GLU A 373 -7.40 4.53 17.88
N SER A 374 -7.25 3.23 18.14
CA SER A 374 -6.07 2.47 17.71
C SER A 374 -5.94 2.41 16.19
N HIS A 375 -7.06 2.29 15.46
CA HIS A 375 -7.07 2.31 14.00
C HIS A 375 -6.76 3.70 13.47
N ARG A 376 -7.39 4.74 14.04
CA ARG A 376 -7.13 6.14 13.71
C ARG A 376 -5.64 6.47 13.80
N VAL A 377 -5.03 6.11 14.92
CA VAL A 377 -3.61 6.36 15.17
C VAL A 377 -2.73 5.56 14.23
N ALA A 378 -2.99 4.26 14.05
CA ALA A 378 -2.14 3.40 13.25
C ALA A 378 -2.19 3.72 11.75
N TYR A 379 -3.37 4.06 11.22
CA TYR A 379 -3.64 4.00 9.78
C TYR A 379 -3.94 5.34 9.13
N THR A 380 -3.91 6.45 9.85
CA THR A 380 -4.18 7.78 9.27
C THR A 380 -3.13 8.82 9.59
N PHE A 381 -3.08 9.87 8.77
CA PHE A 381 -2.14 10.99 8.90
C PHE A 381 -2.76 12.31 8.46
N ASP A 382 -2.20 13.42 8.93
CA ASP A 382 -2.51 14.77 8.39
C ASP A 382 -1.25 15.46 7.85
N GLY A 383 -0.09 15.17 8.46
CA GLY A 383 1.18 15.80 8.13
C GLY A 383 2.24 14.80 7.68
N LEU A 384 3.25 15.33 6.98
CA LEU A 384 4.43 14.55 6.61
C LEU A 384 5.45 14.54 7.75
N VAL A 385 6.14 13.41 7.90
CA VAL A 385 7.34 13.28 8.72
C VAL A 385 8.48 12.80 7.84
N GLY A 386 9.49 13.66 7.60
CA GLY A 386 10.59 13.33 6.70
C GLY A 386 10.17 13.12 5.24
N GLY A 387 9.08 13.77 4.80
CA GLY A 387 8.56 13.67 3.43
C GLY A 387 7.57 12.53 3.20
N PHE A 388 7.27 11.71 4.22
CA PHE A 388 6.33 10.59 4.13
C PHE A 388 5.12 10.79 5.05
N PRO A 389 3.97 10.14 4.78
CA PRO A 389 2.83 10.13 5.68
C PRO A 389 3.23 9.73 7.10
N GLY A 390 2.84 10.54 8.08
CA GLY A 390 2.98 10.21 9.50
C GLY A 390 1.92 9.21 9.98
N THR A 391 1.69 9.22 11.29
CA THR A 391 0.60 8.51 11.97
C THR A 391 -0.19 9.49 12.85
N GLY A 392 -1.27 9.03 13.48
CA GLY A 392 -2.02 9.85 14.43
C GLY A 392 -2.92 10.91 13.80
N GLY A 393 -3.23 10.80 12.50
CA GLY A 393 -4.06 11.77 11.80
C GLY A 393 -5.51 11.82 12.28
N THR A 394 -6.30 12.75 11.76
CA THR A 394 -7.70 12.97 12.16
C THR A 394 -8.64 11.77 11.99
N GLY A 395 -8.23 10.70 11.30
CA GLY A 395 -9.12 9.62 10.88
C GLY A 395 -9.64 9.78 9.44
N THR A 396 -9.22 10.83 8.72
CA THR A 396 -9.66 11.10 7.34
C THR A 396 -8.75 10.46 6.29
N HIS A 397 -7.45 10.75 6.34
CA HIS A 397 -6.53 10.40 5.26
C HIS A 397 -5.71 9.16 5.62
N PRO A 398 -5.83 8.06 4.85
CA PRO A 398 -5.09 6.84 5.13
C PRO A 398 -3.59 7.04 4.86
N ASN A 399 -2.74 6.64 5.80
CA ASN A 399 -1.29 6.60 5.59
C ASN A 399 -0.91 5.39 4.72
N ILE A 400 0.40 5.16 4.51
CA ILE A 400 0.86 4.04 3.66
C ILE A 400 0.34 2.69 4.15
N ALA A 401 0.33 2.45 5.46
CA ALA A 401 -0.20 1.22 6.03
C ALA A 401 -1.72 1.10 5.78
N GLY A 402 -2.47 2.17 6.04
CA GLY A 402 -3.92 2.19 5.81
C GLY A 402 -4.29 1.96 4.34
N MET A 403 -3.54 2.56 3.41
CA MET A 403 -3.74 2.34 1.98
C MET A 403 -3.38 0.91 1.56
N THR A 404 -2.22 0.40 2.01
CA THR A 404 -1.71 -0.91 1.60
C THR A 404 -2.55 -2.05 2.17
N GLU A 405 -3.00 -1.94 3.41
CA GLU A 405 -3.75 -3.00 4.10
C GLU A 405 -5.23 -3.02 3.69
N PHE A 406 -5.85 -1.86 3.48
CA PHE A 406 -7.31 -1.80 3.33
C PHE A 406 -7.80 -1.35 1.96
N TYR A 407 -7.09 -0.42 1.30
CA TYR A 407 -7.56 0.12 0.01
C TYR A 407 -7.04 -0.68 -1.19
N VAL A 408 -5.74 -0.97 -1.20
CA VAL A 408 -5.07 -1.65 -2.32
C VAL A 408 -5.71 -3.01 -2.61
N PRO A 409 -5.97 -3.89 -1.64
CA PRO A 409 -6.52 -5.22 -1.93
C PRO A 409 -7.94 -5.15 -2.52
N VAL A 410 -8.80 -4.29 -1.96
CA VAL A 410 -10.20 -4.13 -2.38
C VAL A 410 -10.27 -3.58 -3.81
N LEU A 411 -9.50 -2.53 -4.12
CA LEU A 411 -9.49 -1.98 -5.47
C LEU A 411 -8.85 -2.95 -6.47
N THR A 412 -7.74 -3.61 -6.11
CA THR A 412 -7.06 -4.56 -6.99
C THR A 412 -7.97 -5.71 -7.36
N MET A 413 -8.66 -6.31 -6.38
CA MET A 413 -9.66 -7.36 -6.62
C MET A 413 -10.70 -6.90 -7.64
N ARG A 414 -11.28 -5.72 -7.42
CA ARG A 414 -12.36 -5.26 -8.30
C ARG A 414 -11.90 -4.97 -9.72
N LEU A 415 -10.71 -4.40 -9.88
CA LEU A 415 -10.13 -4.16 -11.20
C LEU A 415 -9.81 -5.48 -11.91
N ALA A 416 -9.25 -6.47 -11.20
CA ALA A 416 -8.94 -7.79 -11.74
C ALA A 416 -10.21 -8.54 -12.19
N ASP A 417 -11.29 -8.52 -11.39
CA ASP A 417 -12.58 -9.09 -11.75
C ASP A 417 -13.08 -8.49 -13.08
N LEU A 418 -13.03 -7.16 -13.20
CA LEU A 418 -13.45 -6.43 -14.39
C LEU A 418 -12.55 -6.67 -15.60
N ALA A 419 -11.30 -7.07 -15.39
CA ALA A 419 -10.36 -7.50 -16.43
C ALA A 419 -10.64 -8.93 -16.93
N GLY A 420 -11.56 -9.66 -16.31
CA GLY A 420 -11.89 -11.05 -16.67
C GLY A 420 -10.98 -12.08 -16.00
N VAL A 421 -10.27 -11.69 -14.94
CA VAL A 421 -9.56 -12.64 -14.07
C VAL A 421 -10.59 -13.23 -13.11
N ALA A 422 -11.35 -14.23 -13.56
CA ALA A 422 -12.12 -15.04 -12.65
C ALA A 422 -11.15 -15.70 -11.67
N THR A 423 -11.24 -15.34 -10.39
CA THR A 423 -10.56 -16.10 -9.35
C THR A 423 -11.14 -17.51 -9.34
N GLU A 424 -10.43 -18.48 -9.92
CA GLU A 424 -10.61 -19.88 -9.56
C GLU A 424 -10.21 -20.02 -8.07
N ARG A 425 -11.13 -19.70 -7.16
CA ARG A 425 -11.05 -20.15 -5.77
C ARG A 425 -11.99 -21.34 -5.63
N ASN A 426 -11.34 -22.51 -5.52
CA ASN A 426 -11.85 -23.77 -4.99
C ASN A 426 -13.20 -23.63 -4.25
N SER A 427 -14.25 -24.18 -4.86
CA SER A 427 -15.35 -24.81 -4.14
C SER A 427 -14.82 -26.05 -3.41
N GLY A 428 -14.18 -25.82 -2.26
CA GLY A 428 -13.84 -26.87 -1.31
C GLY A 428 -14.98 -27.02 -0.30
N ALA A 429 -15.70 -28.14 -0.43
CA ALA A 429 -16.71 -28.64 0.49
C ALA A 429 -16.14 -28.92 1.91
#